data_AF-A0A972VW95-F1
#
_entry.id   AF-A0A972VW95-F1
#
_cell.length_a   1.000
_cell.length_b   1.000
_cell.length_c   1.000
_cell.angle_alpha   90.00
_cell.angle_beta   90.00
_cell.angle_gamma   90.00
#
_symmetry.space_group_name_H-M   'P 1'
#
loop_
_entity.id
_entity.type
_entity.pdbx_description
1 polymer ?
#
loop_
_entity_poly.entity_id
_entity_poly.type
_entity_poly.pdbx_seq_one_letter_code
_entity_poly.pdbx_strand_id
1 'polypeptide(L)'
;MANPKGHETAPESRLWRSVRFQRWLNRRLPPANAVVLNQSNIFILPTRQGIYFLVLIFFMVLAAINYQNSLIFGLAFLLLSLFMVSILHTFGNLSGLTVQAGAARDAFAGEDASFSVRLSRQGERHHEAIVLGWDPERLTGADLIEDEAALIRLFVKSKRRGRLNPGRLLIQTHYPVGLFRAWSWIDLDMAAVIYPRPVYAAELPATAGVNPDGELLQRSGVDDFYGFRDYQPGDSLRHVAWKSFARTGDLLVKEFAASVDRRVWIDWDLFPNLDRESRLSRLCFWVVTLGKSDAEYGLRLPGLEIEPGKGAEHQERLLRELALFELQPPVSAVKT
;
A
#
# COMPACT_ATOMS: atom_id res chain seq x y z
N MET A 1 -25.70 -10.50 30.21
CA MET A 1 -24.33 -9.99 29.99
C MET A 1 -23.59 -11.04 29.17
N ALA A 2 -23.59 -10.86 27.85
CA ALA A 2 -23.11 -11.86 26.89
C ALA A 2 -21.59 -11.75 26.70
N ASN A 3 -20.95 -12.90 26.76
CA ASN A 3 -19.53 -13.13 26.54
C ASN A 3 -19.29 -13.45 25.05
N PRO A 4 -18.57 -12.65 24.25
CA PRO A 4 -18.25 -13.03 22.88
C PRO A 4 -16.96 -13.86 22.87
N LYS A 5 -17.10 -15.18 22.96
CA LYS A 5 -16.04 -16.14 22.58
C LYS A 5 -16.34 -16.66 21.18
N GLY A 6 -15.41 -16.45 20.24
CA GLY A 6 -15.41 -17.17 18.97
C GLY A 6 -14.91 -16.41 17.74
N HIS A 7 -13.81 -15.67 17.82
CA HIS A 7 -13.08 -15.30 16.60
C HIS A 7 -12.19 -16.49 16.21
N GLU A 8 -12.65 -17.29 15.25
CA GLU A 8 -11.80 -18.27 14.57
C GLU A 8 -10.76 -17.53 13.73
N THR A 9 -9.64 -17.25 14.38
CA THR A 9 -8.38 -16.96 13.72
C THR A 9 -8.06 -18.12 12.77
N ALA A 10 -7.43 -17.80 11.62
CA ALA A 10 -6.83 -18.77 10.72
C ALA A 10 -6.15 -19.90 11.52
N PRO A 11 -6.08 -21.15 11.02
CA PRO A 11 -5.47 -22.24 11.77
C PRO A 11 -4.04 -21.85 12.12
N GLU A 12 -3.84 -21.46 13.38
CA GLU A 12 -2.55 -21.20 14.03
C GLU A 12 -1.78 -22.50 14.21
N SER A 13 -1.79 -23.37 13.20
CA SER A 13 -0.88 -24.50 13.19
C SER A 13 0.51 -23.95 12.87
N ARG A 14 1.40 -24.02 13.86
CA ARG A 14 2.85 -23.71 13.75
C ARG A 14 3.53 -24.41 12.56
N LEU A 15 2.89 -25.42 11.95
CA LEU A 15 3.39 -26.21 10.82
C LEU A 15 3.52 -25.38 9.53
N TRP A 16 2.63 -24.40 9.31
CA TRP A 16 2.56 -23.60 8.07
C TRP A 16 3.67 -22.53 7.97
N ARG A 17 4.30 -22.17 9.08
CA ARG A 17 5.46 -21.26 9.14
C ARG A 17 6.80 -21.99 9.02
N SER A 18 6.80 -23.32 8.86
CA SER A 18 8.07 -24.04 8.75
C SER A 18 8.81 -23.63 7.46
N VAL A 19 10.12 -23.38 7.59
CA VAL A 19 10.99 -23.01 6.46
C VAL A 19 10.92 -24.04 5.33
N ARG A 20 10.69 -25.32 5.66
CA ARG A 20 10.52 -26.41 4.69
C ARG A 20 9.22 -26.26 3.88
N PHE A 21 8.11 -25.93 4.54
CA PHE A 21 6.84 -25.68 3.86
C PHE A 21 6.92 -24.44 2.97
N GLN A 22 7.53 -23.34 3.46
CA GLN A 22 7.74 -22.14 2.65
C GLN A 22 8.62 -22.41 1.41
N ARG A 23 9.70 -23.20 1.53
CA ARG A 23 10.52 -23.61 0.36
C ARG A 23 9.75 -24.48 -0.61
N TRP A 24 8.99 -25.45 -0.11
CA TRP A 24 8.15 -26.32 -0.96
C TRP A 24 7.10 -25.49 -1.72
N LEU A 25 6.46 -24.54 -1.02
CA LEU A 25 5.46 -23.66 -1.60
C LEU A 25 6.09 -22.68 -2.60
N ASN A 26 7.27 -22.10 -2.32
CA ASN A 26 8.00 -21.25 -3.26
C ASN A 26 8.41 -21.99 -4.53
N ARG A 27 8.71 -23.30 -4.45
CA ARG A 27 8.98 -24.12 -5.63
C ARG A 27 7.72 -24.44 -6.44
N ARG A 28 6.57 -24.61 -5.78
CA ARG A 28 5.30 -24.91 -6.46
C ARG A 28 4.58 -23.68 -7.01
N LEU A 29 4.69 -22.55 -6.33
CA LEU A 29 4.01 -21.29 -6.64
C LEU A 29 5.03 -20.14 -6.57
N PRO A 30 5.80 -19.93 -7.65
CA PRO A 30 6.71 -18.80 -7.73
C PRO A 30 5.95 -17.47 -7.78
N PRO A 31 6.60 -16.34 -7.43
CA PRO A 31 6.03 -15.01 -7.58
C PRO A 31 5.62 -14.77 -9.04
N ALA A 32 4.37 -14.34 -9.24
CA ALA A 32 3.82 -14.07 -10.56
C ALA A 32 2.77 -12.96 -10.49
N ASN A 33 2.78 -12.04 -11.45
CA ASN A 33 1.82 -10.94 -11.51
C ASN A 33 0.37 -11.41 -11.74
N ALA A 34 0.17 -12.64 -12.21
CA ALA A 34 -1.15 -13.26 -12.35
C ALA A 34 -1.06 -14.76 -12.06
N VAL A 35 -2.01 -15.28 -11.29
CA VAL A 35 -2.11 -16.69 -10.93
C VAL A 35 -3.53 -17.18 -11.16
N VAL A 36 -3.67 -18.25 -11.94
CA VAL A 36 -4.95 -18.97 -12.11
C VAL A 36 -5.02 -20.08 -11.07
N LEU A 37 -6.10 -20.08 -10.28
CA LEU A 37 -6.34 -21.12 -9.27
C LEU A 37 -6.81 -22.41 -9.95
N ASN A 38 -6.14 -23.52 -9.64
CA ASN A 38 -6.39 -24.85 -10.21
C ASN A 38 -6.05 -25.94 -9.17
N GLN A 39 -6.17 -27.21 -9.57
CA GLN A 39 -5.92 -28.35 -8.67
C GLN A 39 -4.51 -28.42 -8.05
N SER A 40 -3.51 -27.75 -8.63
CA SER A 40 -2.13 -27.78 -8.14
C SER A 40 -1.85 -26.78 -7.02
N ASN A 41 -2.70 -25.76 -6.88
CA ASN A 41 -2.51 -24.65 -5.94
C ASN A 41 -3.69 -24.42 -4.98
N ILE A 42 -4.80 -25.13 -5.16
CA ILE A 42 -5.93 -25.16 -4.22
C ILE A 42 -5.76 -26.32 -3.25
N PHE A 43 -5.90 -26.03 -1.95
CA PHE A 43 -6.00 -27.01 -0.88
C PHE A 43 -7.43 -27.01 -0.36
N ILE A 44 -7.98 -28.19 -0.07
CA ILE A 44 -9.31 -28.34 0.52
C ILE A 44 -9.24 -29.29 1.71
N LEU A 45 -9.87 -28.91 2.83
CA LEU A 45 -10.01 -29.74 4.02
C LEU A 45 -11.39 -29.54 4.65
N PRO A 46 -11.95 -30.57 5.32
CA PRO A 46 -13.17 -30.42 6.10
C PRO A 46 -12.94 -29.44 7.26
N THR A 47 -13.95 -28.61 7.53
CA THR A 47 -13.97 -27.75 8.70
C THR A 47 -14.32 -28.57 9.96
N ARG A 48 -14.30 -27.93 11.14
CA ARG A 48 -14.81 -28.55 12.37
C ARG A 48 -16.26 -29.01 12.21
N GLN A 49 -17.08 -28.19 11.56
CA GLN A 49 -18.48 -28.52 11.26
C GLN A 49 -18.56 -29.70 10.29
N GLY A 50 -17.71 -29.75 9.26
CA GLY A 50 -17.60 -30.91 8.37
C GLY A 50 -17.23 -32.21 9.10
N ILE A 51 -16.34 -32.13 10.08
CA ILE A 51 -15.97 -33.29 10.91
C ILE A 51 -17.15 -33.72 11.79
N TYR A 52 -17.84 -32.80 12.47
CA TYR A 52 -19.04 -33.15 13.25
C TYR A 52 -20.15 -33.73 12.37
N PHE A 53 -20.30 -33.25 11.14
CA PHE A 53 -21.25 -33.78 10.17
C PHE A 53 -20.92 -35.23 9.79
N LEU A 54 -19.65 -35.55 9.54
CA LEU A 54 -19.21 -36.94 9.31
C LEU A 54 -19.44 -37.84 10.52
N VAL A 55 -19.14 -37.36 11.73
CA VAL A 55 -19.38 -38.10 12.98
C VAL A 55 -20.88 -38.38 13.17
N LEU A 56 -21.75 -37.39 12.87
CA LEU A 56 -23.20 -37.57 12.90
C LEU A 56 -23.66 -38.66 11.92
N ILE A 57 -23.21 -38.60 10.66
CA ILE A 57 -23.53 -39.62 9.65
C ILE A 57 -23.10 -41.01 10.14
N PHE A 58 -21.89 -41.11 10.70
CA PHE A 58 -21.39 -42.37 11.23
C PHE A 58 -22.30 -42.94 12.33
N PHE A 59 -22.70 -42.13 13.31
CA PHE A 59 -23.62 -42.56 14.36
C PHE A 59 -25.02 -42.88 13.82
N MET A 60 -25.51 -42.14 12.83
CA MET A 60 -26.77 -42.47 12.17
C MET A 60 -26.73 -43.84 11.49
N VAL A 61 -25.62 -44.18 10.81
CA VAL A 61 -25.44 -45.50 10.21
C VAL A 61 -25.42 -46.59 11.29
N LEU A 62 -24.72 -46.37 12.40
CA LEU A 62 -24.75 -47.32 13.53
C LEU A 62 -26.16 -47.50 14.11
N ALA A 63 -26.92 -46.41 14.28
CA ALA A 63 -28.30 -46.47 14.73
C ALA A 63 -29.19 -47.22 13.72
N ALA A 64 -29.04 -46.95 12.42
CA ALA A 64 -29.79 -47.64 11.38
C ALA A 64 -29.54 -49.15 11.37
N ILE A 65 -28.29 -49.58 11.56
CA ILE A 65 -27.91 -50.99 11.71
C ILE A 65 -28.54 -51.59 12.97
N ASN A 66 -28.37 -50.92 14.11
CA ASN A 66 -28.83 -51.41 15.41
C ASN A 66 -30.35 -51.57 15.48
N TYR A 67 -31.10 -50.62 14.91
CA TYR A 67 -32.57 -50.62 14.90
C TYR A 67 -33.19 -51.23 13.64
N GLN A 68 -32.37 -51.72 12.69
CA GLN A 68 -32.81 -52.23 11.38
C GLN A 68 -33.78 -51.26 10.66
N ASN A 69 -33.55 -49.95 10.79
CA ASN A 69 -34.45 -48.92 10.29
C ASN A 69 -33.96 -48.35 8.94
N SER A 70 -34.65 -48.73 7.86
CA SER A 70 -34.33 -48.31 6.49
C SER A 70 -34.43 -46.80 6.24
N LEU A 71 -35.29 -46.07 6.95
CA LEU A 71 -35.43 -44.62 6.78
C LEU A 71 -34.19 -43.86 7.28
N ILE A 72 -33.57 -44.33 8.36
CA ILE A 72 -32.35 -43.74 8.90
C ILE A 72 -31.18 -43.93 7.90
N PHE A 73 -31.10 -45.10 7.25
CA PHE A 73 -30.14 -45.30 6.15
C PHE A 73 -30.38 -44.30 5.01
N GLY A 74 -31.63 -44.12 4.57
CA GLY A 74 -31.97 -43.17 3.51
C GLY A 74 -31.49 -41.74 3.83
N LEU A 75 -31.74 -41.28 5.06
CA LEU A 75 -31.28 -39.96 5.49
C LEU A 75 -29.75 -39.89 5.62
N ALA A 76 -29.09 -40.92 6.16
CA ALA A 76 -27.63 -40.95 6.28
C ALA A 76 -26.94 -40.89 4.89
N PHE A 77 -27.45 -41.63 3.90
CA PHE A 77 -26.92 -41.59 2.54
C PHE A 77 -27.24 -40.27 1.83
N LEU A 78 -28.41 -39.67 2.07
CA LEU A 78 -28.72 -38.32 1.57
C LEU A 78 -27.71 -37.29 2.11
N LEU A 79 -27.44 -37.31 3.42
CA LEU A 79 -26.47 -36.41 4.04
C LEU A 79 -25.05 -36.67 3.53
N LEU A 80 -24.65 -37.94 3.36
CA LEU A 80 -23.36 -38.28 2.77
C LEU A 80 -23.24 -37.78 1.32
N SER A 81 -24.31 -37.87 0.53
CA SER A 81 -24.32 -37.34 -0.83
C SER A 81 -24.15 -35.82 -0.85
N LEU A 82 -24.82 -35.10 0.05
CA LEU A 82 -24.67 -33.66 0.21
C LEU A 82 -23.24 -33.28 0.64
N PHE A 83 -22.62 -34.08 1.51
CA PHE A 83 -21.22 -33.92 1.91
C PHE A 83 -20.28 -34.06 0.71
N MET A 84 -20.45 -35.09 -0.12
CA MET A 84 -19.64 -35.30 -1.32
C MET A 84 -19.83 -34.18 -2.35
N VAL A 85 -21.08 -33.76 -2.61
CA VAL A 85 -21.39 -32.64 -3.52
C VAL A 85 -20.77 -31.34 -3.01
N SER A 86 -20.79 -31.11 -1.69
CA SER A 86 -20.16 -29.93 -1.08
C SER A 86 -18.67 -29.85 -1.38
N ILE A 87 -17.93 -30.97 -1.39
CA ILE A 87 -16.50 -30.98 -1.77
C ILE A 87 -16.32 -30.38 -3.17
N LEU A 88 -17.13 -30.83 -4.14
CA LEU A 88 -17.03 -30.41 -5.54
C LEU A 88 -17.37 -28.94 -5.71
N HIS A 89 -18.43 -28.45 -5.05
CA HIS A 89 -18.80 -27.03 -5.09
C HIS A 89 -17.77 -26.15 -4.39
N THR A 90 -17.24 -26.56 -3.23
CA THR A 90 -16.21 -25.78 -2.52
C THR A 90 -14.91 -25.66 -3.33
N PHE A 91 -14.47 -26.76 -3.97
CA PHE A 91 -13.31 -26.72 -4.85
C PHE A 91 -13.59 -25.92 -6.13
N GLY A 92 -14.74 -26.17 -6.77
CA GLY A 92 -15.19 -25.49 -7.99
C GLY A 92 -15.30 -23.98 -7.82
N ASN A 93 -15.69 -23.53 -6.63
CA ASN A 93 -15.83 -22.11 -6.29
C ASN A 93 -14.50 -21.33 -6.28
N LEU A 94 -13.35 -21.99 -6.12
CA LEU A 94 -12.04 -21.35 -6.33
C LEU A 94 -11.39 -21.72 -7.67
N SER A 95 -11.72 -22.89 -8.21
CA SER A 95 -11.10 -23.40 -9.43
C SER A 95 -11.47 -22.58 -10.67
N GLY A 96 -10.45 -22.07 -11.37
CA GLY A 96 -10.61 -21.18 -12.52
C GLY A 96 -10.63 -19.69 -12.18
N LEU A 97 -10.60 -19.33 -10.89
CA LEU A 97 -10.46 -17.93 -10.47
C LEU A 97 -9.06 -17.43 -10.84
N THR A 98 -8.99 -16.34 -11.60
CA THR A 98 -7.73 -15.68 -11.94
C THR A 98 -7.52 -14.49 -11.02
N VAL A 99 -6.36 -14.46 -10.38
CA VAL A 99 -5.98 -13.43 -9.42
C VAL A 99 -4.77 -12.69 -9.94
N GLN A 100 -4.90 -11.38 -10.12
CA GLN A 100 -3.89 -10.55 -10.74
C GLN A 100 -3.50 -9.39 -9.84
N ALA A 101 -2.20 -9.07 -9.82
CA ALA A 101 -1.65 -7.88 -9.21
C ALA A 101 -2.23 -6.63 -9.87
N GLY A 102 -2.80 -5.74 -9.07
CA GLY A 102 -3.18 -4.39 -9.50
C GLY A 102 -2.12 -3.36 -9.10
N ALA A 103 -2.55 -2.12 -8.92
CA ALA A 103 -1.71 -1.05 -8.38
C ALA A 103 -1.38 -1.29 -6.89
N ALA A 104 -0.12 -1.05 -6.54
CA ALA A 104 0.33 -0.83 -5.17
C ALA A 104 0.47 0.68 -4.93
N ARG A 105 -0.06 1.19 -3.83
CA ARG A 105 0.12 2.59 -3.44
C ARG A 105 1.12 2.69 -2.31
N ASP A 106 2.07 3.59 -2.49
CA ASP A 106 3.04 4.00 -1.50
C ASP A 106 2.33 4.68 -0.30
N ALA A 107 2.89 4.54 0.89
CA ALA A 107 2.30 5.03 2.13
C ALA A 107 3.37 5.51 3.10
N PHE A 108 3.01 6.28 4.13
CA PHE A 108 3.95 6.68 5.17
C PHE A 108 4.04 5.61 6.27
N ALA A 109 5.20 5.49 6.91
CA ALA A 109 5.40 4.57 8.02
C ALA A 109 4.42 4.90 9.17
N GLY A 110 3.69 3.89 9.61
CA GLY A 110 2.59 4.00 10.58
C GLY A 110 1.20 4.04 9.94
N GLU A 111 1.11 4.16 8.61
CA GLU A 111 -0.14 4.08 7.85
C GLU A 111 -0.31 2.69 7.21
N ASP A 112 -1.51 2.41 6.72
CA ASP A 112 -1.84 1.19 6.01
C ASP A 112 -1.53 1.34 4.52
N ALA A 113 -0.59 0.54 4.00
CA ALA A 113 -0.28 0.48 2.59
C ALA A 113 -1.38 -0.26 1.84
N SER A 114 -1.87 0.30 0.73
CA SER A 114 -2.97 -0.29 -0.04
C SER A 114 -2.47 -1.00 -1.29
N PHE A 115 -2.92 -2.23 -1.47
CA PHE A 115 -2.66 -3.05 -2.66
C PHE A 115 -3.99 -3.41 -3.30
N SER A 116 -4.11 -3.15 -4.59
CA SER A 116 -5.28 -3.58 -5.36
C SER A 116 -5.01 -4.93 -6.00
N VAL A 117 -5.98 -5.83 -5.88
CA VAL A 117 -5.95 -7.17 -6.44
C VAL A 117 -7.16 -7.32 -7.34
N ARG A 118 -6.94 -7.70 -8.59
CA ARG A 118 -8.02 -7.97 -9.53
C ARG A 118 -8.36 -9.44 -9.51
N LEU A 119 -9.59 -9.75 -9.15
CA LEU A 119 -10.18 -11.07 -9.35
C LEU A 119 -10.88 -11.07 -10.71
N SER A 120 -10.79 -12.18 -11.43
CA SER A 120 -11.53 -12.39 -12.67
C SER A 120 -11.92 -13.85 -12.82
N ARG A 121 -13.13 -14.09 -13.34
CA ARG A 121 -13.64 -15.43 -13.60
C ARG A 121 -13.23 -15.90 -14.99
N GLN A 122 -12.99 -17.19 -15.16
CA GLN A 122 -12.82 -17.80 -16.48
C GLN A 122 -14.12 -18.47 -16.92
N GLY A 123 -14.68 -18.00 -18.03
CA GLY A 123 -15.95 -18.51 -18.58
C GLY A 123 -17.15 -18.14 -17.71
N GLU A 124 -18.16 -19.00 -17.69
CA GLU A 124 -19.45 -18.73 -17.04
C GLU A 124 -19.51 -19.11 -15.54
N ARG A 125 -18.39 -19.52 -14.93
CA ARG A 125 -18.39 -19.95 -13.52
C ARG A 125 -18.65 -18.77 -12.59
N HIS A 126 -19.50 -19.00 -11.58
CA HIS A 126 -19.71 -18.05 -10.49
C HIS A 126 -18.74 -18.36 -9.36
N HIS A 127 -18.27 -17.31 -8.69
CA HIS A 127 -17.41 -17.42 -7.53
C HIS A 127 -17.99 -16.60 -6.38
N GLU A 128 -18.34 -17.25 -5.28
CA GLU A 128 -19.09 -16.63 -4.17
C GLU A 128 -18.37 -16.82 -2.83
N ALA A 129 -18.63 -15.92 -1.88
CA ALA A 129 -18.06 -15.94 -0.54
C ALA A 129 -16.53 -16.16 -0.58
N ILE A 130 -15.85 -15.51 -1.52
CA ILE A 130 -14.38 -15.51 -1.58
C ILE A 130 -13.90 -14.53 -0.53
N VAL A 131 -12.92 -14.94 0.25
CA VAL A 131 -12.31 -14.13 1.29
C VAL A 131 -10.80 -14.10 1.06
N LEU A 132 -10.21 -12.91 1.03
CA LEU A 132 -8.80 -12.73 0.69
C LEU A 132 -8.13 -11.63 1.51
N GLY A 133 -6.83 -11.78 1.72
CA GLY A 133 -6.02 -10.81 2.45
C GLY A 133 -4.66 -11.35 2.86
N TRP A 134 -3.75 -10.47 3.26
CA TRP A 134 -2.43 -10.85 3.81
C TRP A 134 -2.45 -11.01 5.33
N ASP A 135 -3.29 -10.22 6.01
CA ASP A 135 -3.48 -10.29 7.45
C ASP A 135 -4.77 -11.09 7.75
N PRO A 136 -4.70 -12.20 8.49
CA PRO A 136 -5.88 -12.98 8.90
C PRO A 136 -6.95 -12.16 9.64
N GLU A 137 -6.58 -11.05 10.28
CA GLU A 137 -7.51 -10.17 10.98
C GLU A 137 -8.22 -9.17 10.05
N ARG A 138 -7.73 -8.99 8.82
CA ARG A 138 -8.21 -7.98 7.86
C ARG A 138 -8.52 -8.58 6.50
N LEU A 139 -9.19 -9.72 6.51
CA LEU A 139 -9.65 -10.35 5.28
C LEU A 139 -10.85 -9.59 4.71
N THR A 140 -10.91 -9.47 3.38
CA THR A 140 -11.99 -8.81 2.65
C THR A 140 -12.76 -9.85 1.84
N GLY A 141 -14.09 -9.75 1.86
CA GLY A 141 -14.98 -10.58 1.07
C GLY A 141 -15.16 -10.06 -0.36
N ALA A 142 -15.36 -10.95 -1.32
CA ALA A 142 -15.74 -10.63 -2.68
C ALA A 142 -16.53 -11.74 -3.34
N ASP A 143 -17.37 -11.32 -4.29
CA ASP A 143 -18.23 -12.17 -5.09
C ASP A 143 -18.06 -11.79 -6.57
N LEU A 144 -18.04 -12.80 -7.45
CA LEU A 144 -18.06 -12.67 -8.91
C LEU A 144 -19.19 -13.57 -9.42
N ILE A 145 -20.41 -13.05 -9.33
CA ILE A 145 -21.63 -13.73 -9.78
C ILE A 145 -21.94 -13.26 -11.21
N GLU A 146 -22.26 -11.98 -11.35
CA GLU A 146 -22.56 -11.35 -12.65
C GLU A 146 -21.30 -10.69 -13.25
N ASP A 147 -20.47 -10.08 -12.40
CA ASP A 147 -19.26 -9.40 -12.81
C ASP A 147 -18.18 -10.36 -13.30
N GLU A 148 -17.58 -10.04 -14.45
CA GLU A 148 -16.42 -10.80 -14.96
C GLU A 148 -15.15 -10.56 -14.15
N ALA A 149 -15.04 -9.38 -13.51
CA ALA A 149 -13.90 -9.02 -12.71
C ALA A 149 -14.26 -8.05 -11.59
N ALA A 150 -13.60 -8.21 -10.44
CA ALA A 150 -13.72 -7.34 -9.29
C ALA A 150 -12.34 -6.81 -8.88
N LEU A 151 -12.22 -5.51 -8.61
CA LEU A 151 -10.99 -4.90 -8.10
C LEU A 151 -11.12 -4.67 -6.59
N ILE A 152 -10.30 -5.37 -5.83
CA ILE A 152 -10.37 -5.41 -4.38
C ILE A 152 -9.17 -4.68 -3.80
N ARG A 153 -9.42 -3.72 -2.90
CA ARG A 153 -8.35 -3.02 -2.19
C ARG A 153 -8.13 -3.67 -0.84
N LEU A 154 -6.90 -4.05 -0.59
CA LEU A 154 -6.44 -4.73 0.60
C LEU A 154 -5.35 -3.90 1.27
N PHE A 155 -5.27 -4.00 2.59
CA PHE A 155 -4.41 -3.12 3.40
C PHE A 155 -3.39 -3.92 4.21
N VAL A 156 -2.16 -3.43 4.24
CA VAL A 156 -1.06 -4.02 5.01
C VAL A 156 -0.45 -2.96 5.90
N LYS A 157 -0.33 -3.26 7.20
CA LYS A 157 0.27 -2.36 8.19
C LYS A 157 1.73 -2.09 7.82
N SER A 158 2.08 -0.83 7.56
CA SER A 158 3.46 -0.45 7.30
C SER A 158 4.06 0.18 8.56
N LYS A 159 5.04 -0.49 9.20
CA LYS A 159 5.64 0.00 10.46
C LYS A 159 6.97 0.71 10.28
N ARG A 160 7.69 0.39 9.20
CA ARG A 160 9.04 0.88 8.91
C ARG A 160 9.09 1.30 7.46
N ARG A 161 9.91 2.32 7.18
CA ARG A 161 10.20 2.79 5.82
C ARG A 161 10.93 1.71 5.00
N GLY A 162 10.89 1.86 3.68
CA GLY A 162 11.56 0.99 2.72
C GLY A 162 10.60 0.25 1.82
N ARG A 163 11.10 -0.75 1.07
CA ARG A 163 10.24 -1.59 0.23
C ARG A 163 9.43 -2.56 1.09
N LEU A 164 8.11 -2.46 1.01
CA LEU A 164 7.17 -3.39 1.62
C LEU A 164 6.68 -4.37 0.55
N ASN A 165 7.10 -5.62 0.67
CA ASN A 165 6.46 -6.74 -0.02
C ASN A 165 5.42 -7.35 0.94
N PRO A 166 4.12 -7.37 0.57
CA PRO A 166 3.08 -7.91 1.44
C PRO A 166 3.17 -9.44 1.57
N GLY A 167 3.95 -10.11 0.72
CA GLY A 167 4.16 -11.55 0.71
C GLY A 167 2.99 -12.30 0.11
N ARG A 168 2.74 -13.50 0.63
CA ARG A 168 1.71 -14.39 0.10
C ARG A 168 0.31 -13.96 0.52
N LEU A 169 -0.54 -13.72 -0.47
CA LEU A 169 -1.96 -13.46 -0.32
C LEU A 169 -2.70 -14.77 -0.02
N LEU A 170 -3.47 -14.79 1.07
CA LEU A 170 -4.44 -15.84 1.34
C LEU A 170 -5.69 -15.59 0.50
N ILE A 171 -6.19 -16.62 -0.16
CA ILE A 171 -7.52 -16.63 -0.78
C ILE A 171 -8.21 -17.88 -0.31
N GLN A 172 -9.45 -17.77 0.15
CA GLN A 172 -10.19 -18.89 0.71
C GLN A 172 -11.69 -18.76 0.48
N THR A 173 -12.39 -19.88 0.58
CA THR A 173 -13.86 -19.93 0.60
C THR A 173 -14.34 -21.06 1.52
N HIS A 174 -15.53 -20.86 2.08
CA HIS A 174 -16.29 -21.87 2.81
C HIS A 174 -17.61 -22.21 2.10
N TYR A 175 -17.82 -21.67 0.90
CA TYR A 175 -18.99 -21.94 0.08
C TYR A 175 -19.12 -23.44 -0.23
N PRO A 176 -20.32 -24.02 -0.31
CA PRO A 176 -21.61 -23.36 -0.11
C PRO A 176 -22.09 -23.34 1.35
N VAL A 177 -21.85 -24.41 2.10
CA VAL A 177 -22.49 -24.67 3.41
C VAL A 177 -21.52 -24.63 4.60
N GLY A 178 -20.24 -24.38 4.38
CA GLY A 178 -19.24 -24.31 5.44
C GLY A 178 -18.67 -25.64 5.94
N LEU A 179 -19.04 -26.77 5.32
CA LEU A 179 -18.50 -28.10 5.66
C LEU A 179 -17.04 -28.27 5.26
N PHE A 180 -16.59 -27.54 4.24
CA PHE A 180 -15.22 -27.54 3.75
C PHE A 180 -14.68 -26.13 3.69
N ARG A 181 -13.36 -26.04 3.77
CA ARG A 181 -12.60 -24.84 3.46
C ARG A 181 -11.67 -25.15 2.31
N ALA A 182 -11.81 -24.42 1.21
CA ALA A 182 -10.80 -24.38 0.16
C ALA A 182 -9.98 -23.10 0.27
N TRP A 183 -8.66 -23.18 0.06
CA TRP A 183 -7.78 -22.03 0.09
C TRP A 183 -6.55 -22.19 -0.81
N SER A 184 -5.91 -21.06 -1.11
CA SER A 184 -4.63 -20.98 -1.80
C SER A 184 -3.76 -19.87 -1.20
N TRP A 185 -2.44 -20.02 -1.33
CA TRP A 185 -1.43 -19.05 -0.92
C TRP A 185 -0.63 -18.61 -2.13
N ILE A 186 -0.99 -17.47 -2.71
CA ILE A 186 -0.37 -16.97 -3.95
C ILE A 186 0.58 -15.81 -3.66
N ASP A 187 1.63 -15.67 -4.45
CA ASP A 187 2.55 -14.54 -4.38
C ASP A 187 2.41 -13.72 -5.66
N LEU A 188 1.92 -12.48 -5.52
CA LEU A 188 1.61 -11.59 -6.64
C LEU A 188 2.79 -10.69 -7.05
N ASP A 189 3.99 -10.91 -6.48
CA ASP A 189 5.20 -10.09 -6.72
C ASP A 189 4.97 -8.58 -6.57
N MET A 190 4.10 -8.20 -5.65
CA MET A 190 3.76 -6.80 -5.41
C MET A 190 4.75 -6.17 -4.44
N ALA A 191 5.06 -4.89 -4.65
CA ALA A 191 5.83 -4.09 -3.72
C ALA A 191 5.28 -2.65 -3.67
N ALA A 192 5.27 -2.06 -2.48
CA ALA A 192 5.04 -0.65 -2.25
C ALA A 192 6.27 -0.03 -1.59
N VAL A 193 6.50 1.26 -1.81
CA VAL A 193 7.52 2.03 -1.10
C VAL A 193 6.86 2.69 0.10
N ILE A 194 7.43 2.45 1.28
CA ILE A 194 6.97 3.07 2.52
C ILE A 194 7.89 4.23 2.85
N TYR A 195 7.33 5.44 2.84
CA TYR A 195 8.02 6.68 3.17
C TYR A 195 8.24 6.80 4.69
N PRO A 196 9.30 7.49 5.14
CA PRO A 196 9.46 7.80 6.57
C PRO A 196 8.24 8.59 7.08
N ARG A 197 7.85 8.39 8.34
CA ARG A 197 6.72 9.13 8.91
C ARG A 197 7.06 10.62 8.97
N PRO A 198 6.27 11.54 8.40
CA PRO A 198 6.55 12.96 8.53
C PRO A 198 6.36 13.38 9.99
N VAL A 199 7.43 13.86 10.61
CA VAL A 199 7.42 14.41 11.97
C VAL A 199 7.70 15.90 11.87
N TYR A 200 6.82 16.70 12.47
CA TYR A 200 6.94 18.15 12.48
C TYR A 200 8.37 18.58 12.87
N ALA A 201 8.94 19.45 12.04
CA ALA A 201 10.21 20.11 12.28
C ALA A 201 9.95 21.61 12.38
N ALA A 202 10.58 22.26 13.36
CA ALA A 202 10.60 23.72 13.45
C ALA A 202 11.21 24.34 12.17
N GLU A 203 10.89 25.61 11.91
CA GLU A 203 11.22 26.32 10.67
C GLU A 203 12.63 26.03 10.13
N LEU A 204 12.73 25.83 8.81
CA LEU A 204 14.01 25.75 8.12
C LEU A 204 14.83 26.99 8.48
N PRO A 205 16.09 26.82 8.93
CA PRO A 205 16.98 27.94 9.15
C PRO A 205 17.00 28.85 7.91
N ALA A 206 17.09 30.16 8.10
CA ALA A 206 17.10 31.13 6.99
C ALA A 206 18.21 30.86 5.96
N THR A 207 19.23 30.08 6.33
CA THR A 207 20.33 29.60 5.48
C THR A 207 19.94 28.46 4.53
N ALA A 208 18.76 27.85 4.65
CA ALA A 208 18.29 26.78 3.76
C ALA A 208 18.01 27.26 2.31
N GLY A 209 18.02 28.58 2.07
CA GLY A 209 17.99 29.19 0.74
C GLY A 209 19.34 29.74 0.28
N VAL A 210 20.44 29.38 0.94
CA VAL A 210 21.79 29.85 0.59
C VAL A 210 22.52 28.71 -0.11
N ASN A 211 22.94 28.93 -1.35
CA ASN A 211 23.88 28.03 -2.02
C ASN A 211 25.18 27.98 -1.19
N PRO A 212 25.95 26.88 -1.22
CA PRO A 212 27.28 26.84 -0.57
C PRO A 212 28.24 27.95 -1.06
N ASP A 213 27.94 28.56 -2.21
CA ASP A 213 28.64 29.74 -2.76
C ASP A 213 28.24 31.10 -2.11
N GLY A 214 27.40 31.09 -1.08
CA GLY A 214 27.18 32.26 -0.22
C GLY A 214 26.25 33.35 -0.77
N GLU A 215 25.59 33.13 -1.91
CA GLU A 215 24.59 34.07 -2.40
C GLU A 215 23.32 33.99 -1.54
N LEU A 216 23.10 35.04 -0.75
CA LEU A 216 21.87 35.28 -0.01
C LEU A 216 20.74 35.52 -1.02
N LEU A 217 19.88 34.52 -1.26
CA LEU A 217 18.58 34.75 -1.89
C LEU A 217 17.73 35.58 -0.91
N GLN A 218 17.81 36.91 -1.08
CA GLN A 218 17.10 37.88 -0.25
C GLN A 218 15.59 37.60 -0.23
N ARG A 219 15.00 37.71 0.97
CA ARG A 219 13.55 37.77 1.17
C ARG A 219 13.00 39.00 0.47
N SER A 220 12.05 38.86 -0.44
CA SER A 220 11.17 39.95 -0.88
C SER A 220 9.83 39.37 -1.31
N GLY A 221 8.75 39.82 -0.65
CA GLY A 221 7.38 39.48 -1.00
C GLY A 221 6.85 40.38 -2.12
N VAL A 222 5.83 39.89 -2.82
CA VAL A 222 5.28 40.45 -4.07
C VAL A 222 4.60 41.83 -3.92
N ASP A 223 4.49 42.38 -2.72
CA ASP A 223 3.88 43.70 -2.46
C ASP A 223 4.80 44.70 -1.74
N ASP A 224 6.05 44.32 -1.46
CA ASP A 224 6.97 45.21 -0.77
C ASP A 224 7.64 46.16 -1.78
N PHE A 225 7.11 47.38 -1.84
CA PHE A 225 7.73 48.51 -2.53
C PHE A 225 9.23 48.58 -2.20
N TYR A 226 10.08 48.39 -3.22
CA TYR A 226 11.53 48.30 -3.04
C TYR A 226 12.20 49.68 -3.02
N GLY A 227 11.71 50.61 -3.85
CA GLY A 227 12.26 51.95 -3.93
C GLY A 227 11.74 52.74 -5.12
N PHE A 228 12.32 53.94 -5.28
CA PHE A 228 12.12 54.79 -6.45
C PHE A 228 13.40 54.82 -7.27
N ARG A 229 13.26 54.68 -8.59
CA ARG A 229 14.34 54.90 -9.55
C ARG A 229 13.98 56.06 -10.47
N ASP A 230 14.98 56.81 -10.93
CA ASP A 230 14.78 57.81 -11.99
C ASP A 230 14.26 57.15 -13.28
N TYR A 231 13.29 57.81 -13.90
CA TYR A 231 12.66 57.37 -15.14
C TYR A 231 13.66 57.34 -16.29
N GLN A 232 13.73 56.21 -16.99
CA GLN A 232 14.50 56.09 -18.23
C GLN A 232 13.57 55.95 -19.43
N PRO A 233 13.93 56.52 -20.60
CA PRO A 233 13.17 56.34 -21.84
C PRO A 233 13.03 54.86 -22.19
N GLY A 234 11.83 54.31 -22.06
CA GLY A 234 11.53 52.87 -22.19
C GLY A 234 10.74 52.29 -21.03
N ASP A 235 10.73 52.97 -19.88
CA ASP A 235 9.96 52.53 -18.70
C ASP A 235 8.45 52.73 -18.89
N SER A 236 7.68 51.76 -18.40
CA SER A 236 6.22 51.77 -18.50
C SER A 236 5.59 52.90 -17.67
N LEU A 237 4.82 53.76 -18.34
CA LEU A 237 4.14 54.92 -17.74
C LEU A 237 3.14 54.55 -16.63
N ARG A 238 2.75 53.27 -16.51
CA ARG A 238 1.87 52.76 -15.44
C ARG A 238 2.54 52.70 -14.07
N HIS A 239 3.87 52.63 -14.01
CA HIS A 239 4.62 52.53 -12.75
C HIS A 239 5.22 53.86 -12.28
N VAL A 240 4.95 54.95 -13.02
CA VAL A 240 5.39 56.30 -12.66
C VAL A 240 4.66 56.78 -11.41
N ALA A 241 5.42 57.28 -10.43
CA ALA A 241 4.91 57.86 -9.20
C ALA A 241 4.43 59.30 -9.45
N TRP A 242 3.30 59.45 -10.16
CA TRP A 242 2.72 60.75 -10.54
C TRP A 242 2.51 61.72 -9.37
N LYS A 243 2.26 61.19 -8.17
CA LYS A 243 2.10 62.00 -6.95
C LYS A 243 3.40 62.65 -6.49
N SER A 244 4.55 62.03 -6.77
CA SER A 244 5.87 62.61 -6.49
C SER A 244 6.29 63.59 -7.59
N PHE A 245 5.99 63.28 -8.84
CA PHE A 245 6.25 64.18 -9.99
C PHE A 245 5.57 65.56 -9.80
N ALA A 246 4.33 65.58 -9.33
CA ALA A 246 3.58 66.82 -9.08
C ALA A 246 4.17 67.72 -7.98
N ARG A 247 5.08 67.21 -7.14
CA ARG A 247 5.65 67.96 -6.00
C ARG A 247 7.10 68.38 -6.21
N THR A 248 7.90 67.57 -6.89
CA THR A 248 9.35 67.79 -7.06
C THR A 248 9.79 67.99 -8.50
N GLY A 249 8.95 67.70 -9.50
CA GLY A 249 9.31 67.82 -10.92
C GLY A 249 10.10 66.62 -11.48
N ASP A 250 10.58 65.74 -10.61
CA ASP A 250 11.36 64.56 -11.02
C ASP A 250 10.45 63.34 -11.28
N LEU A 251 10.66 62.70 -12.44
CA LEU A 251 9.95 61.48 -12.82
C LEU A 251 10.60 60.26 -12.15
N LEU A 252 9.96 59.76 -11.09
CA LEU A 252 10.35 58.54 -10.39
C LEU A 252 9.44 57.38 -10.77
N VAL A 253 10.00 56.20 -10.98
CA VAL A 253 9.31 54.94 -11.25
C VAL A 253 9.34 54.07 -9.99
N LYS A 254 8.20 53.49 -9.63
CA LYS A 254 8.10 52.53 -8.53
C LYS A 254 8.78 51.22 -8.95
N GLU A 255 9.81 50.81 -8.23
CA GLU A 255 10.38 49.47 -8.38
C GLU A 255 9.65 48.49 -7.47
N PHE A 256 9.19 47.40 -8.08
CA PHE A 256 8.63 46.25 -7.39
C PHE A 256 9.69 45.15 -7.40
N ALA A 257 9.92 44.50 -6.26
CA ALA A 257 10.84 43.37 -6.20
C ALA A 257 10.32 42.25 -7.12
N ALA A 258 11.19 41.72 -7.98
CA ALA A 258 10.88 40.53 -8.76
C ALA A 258 10.73 39.33 -7.80
N SER A 259 9.73 38.48 -8.03
CA SER A 259 9.62 37.18 -7.36
C SER A 259 10.87 36.37 -7.67
N VAL A 260 11.81 36.30 -6.72
CA VAL A 260 12.96 35.42 -6.83
C VAL A 260 12.46 34.01 -6.63
N ASP A 261 12.67 33.16 -7.64
CA ASP A 261 12.34 31.73 -7.57
C ASP A 261 13.07 31.13 -6.37
N ARG A 262 12.31 30.80 -5.32
CA ARG A 262 12.88 30.49 -4.01
C ARG A 262 13.33 29.04 -4.00
N ARG A 263 14.59 28.81 -4.36
CA ARG A 263 15.24 27.50 -4.27
C ARG A 263 15.57 27.18 -2.81
N VAL A 264 15.02 26.06 -2.32
CA VAL A 264 15.20 25.60 -0.94
C VAL A 264 15.95 24.29 -0.93
N TRP A 265 17.07 24.23 -0.22
CA TRP A 265 17.80 22.99 0.01
C TRP A 265 17.39 22.37 1.33
N ILE A 266 16.90 21.13 1.27
CA ILE A 266 16.64 20.30 2.44
C ILE A 266 17.90 19.46 2.69
N ASP A 267 18.72 19.88 3.64
CA ASP A 267 20.01 19.24 3.91
C ASP A 267 19.96 18.31 5.15
N TRP A 268 20.62 17.16 5.04
CA TRP A 268 20.79 16.19 6.12
C TRP A 268 21.44 16.80 7.37
N ASP A 269 22.37 17.73 7.16
CA ASP A 269 23.15 18.34 8.25
C ASP A 269 22.38 19.42 9.03
N LEU A 270 21.15 19.76 8.61
CA LEU A 270 20.26 20.67 9.35
C LEU A 270 19.82 20.09 10.70
N PHE A 271 19.97 18.78 10.93
CA PHE A 271 19.51 18.09 12.14
C PHE A 271 20.62 17.28 12.85
N PRO A 272 21.72 17.91 13.31
CA PRO A 272 22.93 17.20 13.75
C PRO A 272 22.77 16.39 15.06
N ASN A 273 21.75 16.66 15.87
CA ASN A 273 21.54 16.03 17.19
C ASN A 273 20.44 14.96 17.22
N LEU A 274 19.98 14.49 16.07
CA LEU A 274 18.94 13.45 15.98
C LEU A 274 19.53 12.13 15.50
N ASP A 275 18.90 11.04 15.94
CA ASP A 275 19.10 9.72 15.36
C ASP A 275 18.64 9.70 13.88
N ARG A 276 19.15 8.71 13.13
CA ARG A 276 18.99 8.66 11.67
C ARG A 276 17.53 8.62 11.23
N GLU A 277 16.69 7.83 11.91
CA GLU A 277 15.26 7.70 11.56
C GLU A 277 14.48 8.98 11.88
N SER A 278 14.82 9.64 12.99
CA SER A 278 14.25 10.96 13.31
C SER A 278 14.66 12.04 12.30
N ARG A 279 15.91 12.03 11.80
CA ARG A 279 16.34 12.93 10.72
C ARG A 279 15.51 12.70 9.45
N LEU A 280 15.42 11.47 8.97
CA LEU A 280 14.63 11.11 7.79
C LEU A 280 13.16 11.51 7.93
N SER A 281 12.59 11.34 9.13
CA SER A 281 11.21 11.73 9.44
C SER A 281 10.98 13.26 9.35
N ARG A 282 11.97 14.07 9.75
CA ARG A 282 11.92 15.54 9.62
C ARG A 282 12.18 16.02 8.20
N LEU A 283 13.11 15.40 7.48
CA LEU A 283 13.33 15.67 6.05
C LEU A 283 12.07 15.35 5.23
N CYS A 284 11.42 14.21 5.53
CA CYS A 284 10.15 13.83 4.93
C CYS A 284 9.06 14.89 5.19
N PHE A 285 8.96 15.40 6.42
CA PHE A 285 8.03 16.49 6.74
C PHE A 285 8.26 17.72 5.84
N TRP A 286 9.52 18.11 5.62
CA TRP A 286 9.84 19.24 4.74
C TRP A 286 9.53 18.97 3.27
N VAL A 287 9.83 17.77 2.76
CA VAL A 287 9.46 17.38 1.38
C VAL A 287 7.94 17.43 1.17
N VAL A 288 7.16 16.94 2.14
CA VAL A 288 5.68 16.99 2.08
C VAL A 288 5.15 18.42 2.20
N THR A 289 5.79 19.25 3.01
CA THR A 289 5.36 20.63 3.24
C THR A 289 5.68 21.52 2.04
N LEU A 290 6.89 21.41 1.50
CA LEU A 290 7.33 22.17 0.32
C LEU A 290 6.63 21.69 -0.96
N GLY A 291 6.27 20.42 -1.06
CA GLY A 291 5.45 19.91 -2.18
C GLY A 291 4.04 20.52 -2.27
N LYS A 292 3.55 21.16 -1.19
CA LYS A 292 2.30 21.95 -1.21
C LYS A 292 2.52 23.42 -1.58
N SER A 293 3.76 23.86 -1.63
CA SER A 293 4.15 25.23 -2.02
C SER A 293 4.65 25.25 -3.46
N ASP A 294 4.71 26.43 -4.07
CA ASP A 294 5.24 26.63 -5.43
C ASP A 294 6.77 26.81 -5.46
N ALA A 295 7.45 26.54 -4.34
CA ALA A 295 8.91 26.67 -4.25
C ALA A 295 9.62 25.50 -4.94
N GLU A 296 10.75 25.79 -5.60
CA GLU A 296 11.67 24.74 -6.04
C GLU A 296 12.48 24.23 -4.85
N TYR A 297 12.57 22.92 -4.66
CA TYR A 297 13.32 22.36 -3.53
C TYR A 297 14.14 21.13 -3.89
N GLY A 298 15.35 21.06 -3.33
CA GLY A 298 16.32 19.99 -3.52
C GLY A 298 16.57 19.23 -2.22
N LEU A 299 17.18 18.06 -2.33
CA LEU A 299 17.49 17.21 -1.17
C LEU A 299 18.97 16.84 -1.20
N ARG A 300 19.65 17.03 -0.06
CA ARG A 300 21.01 16.54 0.16
C ARG A 300 20.98 15.48 1.26
N LEU A 301 21.40 14.28 0.90
CA LEU A 301 21.65 13.16 1.79
C LEU A 301 23.14 12.77 1.69
N PRO A 302 23.70 12.09 2.69
CA PRO A 302 25.07 11.57 2.60
C PRO A 302 25.24 10.69 1.35
N GLY A 303 26.04 11.14 0.38
CA GLY A 303 26.31 10.43 -0.87
C GLY A 303 25.24 10.56 -1.96
N LEU A 304 24.20 11.40 -1.77
CA LEU A 304 23.16 11.64 -2.77
C LEU A 304 22.71 13.11 -2.75
N GLU A 305 22.84 13.80 -3.88
CA GLU A 305 22.35 15.16 -4.07
C GLU A 305 21.33 15.18 -5.21
N ILE A 306 20.17 15.79 -4.95
CA ILE A 306 19.08 15.93 -5.91
C ILE A 306 18.78 17.41 -6.05
N GLU A 307 19.01 17.92 -7.26
CA GLU A 307 18.81 19.33 -7.61
C GLU A 307 17.38 19.82 -7.33
N PRO A 308 17.21 21.13 -7.04
CA PRO A 308 15.91 21.72 -6.85
C PRO A 308 15.02 21.55 -8.06
N GLY A 309 13.80 21.10 -7.81
CA GLY A 309 12.77 20.91 -8.81
C GLY A 309 11.40 21.12 -8.20
N LYS A 310 10.37 20.93 -9.02
CA LYS A 310 8.97 21.09 -8.62
C LYS A 310 8.07 20.04 -9.27
N GLY A 311 6.88 19.88 -8.71
CA GLY A 311 5.85 18.97 -9.20
C GLY A 311 5.78 17.64 -8.45
N ALA A 312 4.70 16.90 -8.70
CA ALA A 312 4.37 15.67 -7.99
C ALA A 312 5.41 14.55 -8.21
N GLU A 313 5.96 14.42 -9.43
CA GLU A 313 6.98 13.44 -9.76
C GLU A 313 8.29 13.70 -9.01
N HIS A 314 8.68 14.98 -8.88
CA HIS A 314 9.85 15.37 -8.10
C HIS A 314 9.65 15.08 -6.61
N GLN A 315 8.49 15.42 -6.06
CA GLN A 315 8.15 15.07 -4.68
C GLN A 315 8.21 13.56 -4.43
N GLU A 316 7.62 12.75 -5.32
CA GLU A 316 7.64 11.29 -5.22
C GLU A 316 9.07 10.74 -5.27
N ARG A 317 9.91 11.27 -6.17
CA ARG A 317 11.33 10.91 -6.26
C ARG A 317 12.06 11.18 -4.94
N LEU A 318 11.90 12.37 -4.36
CA LEU A 318 12.52 12.72 -3.09
C LEU A 318 12.05 11.82 -1.93
N LEU A 319 10.75 11.55 -1.85
CA LEU A 319 10.19 10.65 -0.84
C LEU A 319 10.72 9.21 -1.00
N ARG A 320 10.84 8.72 -2.24
CA ARG A 320 11.38 7.40 -2.55
C ARG A 320 12.83 7.27 -2.12
N GLU A 321 13.66 8.28 -2.38
CA GLU A 321 15.06 8.27 -1.95
C GLU A 321 15.17 8.30 -0.42
N LEU A 322 14.35 9.10 0.27
CA LEU A 322 14.27 9.08 1.74
C LEU A 322 13.82 7.71 2.29
N ALA A 323 12.91 7.02 1.60
CA ALA A 323 12.47 5.69 1.99
C ALA A 323 13.59 4.65 1.85
N LEU A 324 14.34 4.70 0.75
CA LEU A 324 15.35 3.71 0.38
C LEU A 324 16.75 4.02 0.90
N PHE A 325 16.97 5.19 1.50
CA PHE A 325 18.25 5.60 2.06
C PHE A 325 18.81 4.56 3.06
N GLU A 326 20.07 4.16 2.83
CA GLU A 326 20.80 3.12 3.58
C GLU A 326 20.13 1.73 3.65
N LEU A 327 19.03 1.50 2.94
CA LEU A 327 18.44 0.18 2.78
C LEU A 327 19.07 -0.48 1.56
N GLN A 328 19.94 -1.47 1.79
CA GLN A 328 20.40 -2.33 0.70
C GLN A 328 19.18 -2.88 -0.07
N PRO A 329 19.21 -2.93 -1.41
CA PRO A 329 18.21 -3.68 -2.14
C PRO A 329 18.20 -5.12 -1.59
N PRO A 330 17.03 -5.77 -1.45
CA PRO A 330 17.01 -7.16 -1.04
C PRO A 330 17.88 -7.92 -2.05
N VAL A 331 18.92 -8.59 -1.53
CA VAL A 331 19.77 -9.51 -2.30
C VAL A 331 18.81 -10.45 -3.00
N SER A 332 18.60 -10.22 -4.30
CA SER A 332 17.90 -11.16 -5.16
C SER A 332 18.68 -12.45 -5.01
N ALA A 333 18.05 -13.48 -4.45
CA ALA A 333 18.69 -14.77 -4.27
C ALA A 333 19.29 -15.17 -5.61
N VAL A 334 20.62 -15.10 -5.68
CA VAL A 334 21.40 -15.43 -6.86
C VAL A 334 21.02 -16.85 -7.24
N LYS A 335 20.49 -17.00 -8.46
CA LYS A 335 20.38 -18.28 -9.14
C LYS A 335 21.77 -18.91 -9.11
N THR A 336 21.91 -19.99 -8.35
CA THR A 336 22.93 -21.02 -8.55
C THR A 336 22.26 -22.37 -8.38
#